data_AF-A0A8T6XZJ5-F1
#
_entry.id   AF-A0A8T6XZJ5-F1
#
_cell.length_a   1.000
_cell.length_b   1.000
_cell.length_c   1.000
_cell.angle_alpha   90.00
_cell.angle_beta   90.00
_cell.angle_gamma   90.00
#
_symmetry.space_group_name_H-M   'P 1'
#
loop_
_entity.id
_entity.type
_entity.pdbx_description
1 polymer ?
#
loop_
_entity_poly.entity_id
_entity_poly.type
_entity_poly.pdbx_seq_one_letter_code
_entity_poly.pdbx_strand_id
1 'polypeptide(L)'
;DDPAIVRRSRKKMRSDKCILCRGTRMMCGKTRCPIMAKVYANVKTAPLLETRSLAGSSPPSVFVGRFGYPKVDIGPMVPPQFGDTSILDTPEEWVGKPIDTIISMRQRLVRGKHRVRIDEPEAPDRLLQATREMALGREPTRVDAVFKR
;
A
#
# COMPACT_ATOMS: atom_id res chain seq x y z
N ASP A 1 -9.08 -24.06 1.83
CA ASP A 1 -9.78 -22.77 1.79
C ASP A 1 -11.04 -22.80 2.65
N ASP A 2 -10.97 -22.32 3.89
CA ASP A 2 -12.12 -22.25 4.80
C ASP A 2 -12.88 -20.91 4.62
N PRO A 3 -14.13 -20.92 4.11
CA PRO A 3 -14.94 -19.73 3.91
C PRO A 3 -15.29 -18.99 5.23
N ALA A 4 -15.05 -19.58 6.40
CA ALA A 4 -15.21 -18.92 7.70
C ALA A 4 -14.13 -17.87 8.00
N ILE A 5 -12.92 -18.03 7.45
CA ILE A 5 -11.80 -17.09 7.67
C ILE A 5 -12.08 -15.74 6.96
N VAL A 6 -12.65 -15.78 5.76
CA VAL A 6 -12.97 -14.58 4.96
C VAL A 6 -14.18 -13.80 5.53
N ARG A 7 -15.13 -14.50 6.16
CA ARG A 7 -16.37 -13.88 6.70
C ARG A 7 -16.17 -13.08 7.99
N ARG A 8 -15.08 -13.27 8.74
CA ARG A 8 -14.80 -12.50 9.98
C ARG A 8 -14.43 -11.03 9.74
N SER A 9 -14.07 -10.64 8.52
CA SER A 9 -13.45 -9.33 8.22
C SER A 9 -14.42 -8.16 8.00
N ARG A 10 -15.75 -8.36 8.07
CA ARG A 10 -16.73 -7.27 7.89
C ARG A 10 -17.76 -7.12 9.01
N LYS A 11 -17.37 -7.37 10.27
CA LYS A 11 -18.16 -6.80 11.37
C LYS A 11 -17.88 -5.29 11.36
N LYS A 12 -18.78 -4.53 10.72
CA LYS A 12 -18.83 -3.05 10.74
C LYS A 12 -18.74 -2.65 12.23
N MET A 13 -17.55 -2.26 12.66
CA MET A 13 -17.29 -1.86 14.04
C MET A 13 -18.20 -0.65 14.26
N ARG A 14 -19.26 -0.81 15.07
CA ARG A 14 -20.18 0.28 15.39
C ARG A 14 -19.33 1.47 15.83
N SER A 15 -19.40 2.56 15.04
CA SER A 15 -18.57 3.77 15.13
C SER A 15 -18.49 4.34 16.53
N ASP A 16 -19.54 4.15 17.32
CA ASP A 16 -19.76 4.79 18.60
C ASP A 16 -18.71 4.37 19.62
N LYS A 17 -18.31 3.09 19.61
CA LYS A 17 -17.30 2.59 20.57
C LYS A 17 -15.91 3.17 20.31
N CYS A 18 -15.51 3.37 19.05
CA CYS A 18 -14.19 3.94 18.75
C CYS A 18 -14.12 5.43 19.07
N ILE A 19 -15.20 6.17 18.81
CA ILE A 19 -15.32 7.59 19.15
C ILE A 19 -15.24 7.80 20.66
N LEU A 20 -15.90 6.94 21.45
CA LEU A 20 -15.81 6.98 22.91
C LEU A 20 -14.45 6.47 23.44
N CYS A 21 -13.84 5.51 22.75
CA CYS A 21 -12.56 4.91 23.13
C CYS A 21 -11.38 5.86 22.92
N ARG A 22 -11.42 6.67 21.85
CA ARG A 22 -10.34 7.58 21.41
C ARG A 22 -8.97 6.92 21.32
N GLY A 23 -8.95 5.59 21.16
CA GLY A 23 -7.72 4.80 21.07
C GLY A 23 -7.00 4.52 22.40
N THR A 24 -7.55 4.93 23.55
CA THR A 24 -6.90 4.75 24.87
C THR A 24 -7.57 3.69 25.73
N ARG A 25 -8.92 3.58 25.68
CA ARG A 25 -9.69 2.68 26.55
C ARG A 25 -9.81 1.24 26.06
N MET A 26 -9.34 0.96 24.84
CA MET A 26 -9.30 -0.37 24.23
C MET A 26 -10.62 -1.18 24.30
N MET A 27 -11.77 -0.49 24.24
CA MET A 27 -13.12 -1.09 24.29
C MET A 27 -13.45 -2.07 23.14
N CYS A 28 -12.55 -2.20 22.17
CA CYS A 28 -12.65 -3.19 21.08
C CYS A 28 -11.94 -4.52 21.40
N GLY A 29 -11.29 -4.64 22.57
CA GLY A 29 -10.60 -5.86 23.03
C GLY A 29 -9.30 -6.19 22.27
N LYS A 30 -8.83 -5.29 21.40
CA LYS A 30 -7.55 -5.45 20.71
C LYS A 30 -6.41 -5.07 21.65
N THR A 31 -5.24 -5.68 21.47
CA THR A 31 -4.01 -5.31 22.18
C THR A 31 -3.48 -3.93 21.76
N ARG A 32 -3.76 -3.52 20.53
CA ARG A 32 -3.39 -2.21 19.98
C ARG A 32 -4.53 -1.59 19.17
N CYS A 33 -4.74 -0.28 19.29
CA CYS A 33 -5.74 0.45 18.52
C CYS A 33 -5.29 0.58 17.04
N PRO A 34 -6.02 0.02 16.06
CA PRO A 34 -5.62 0.09 14.64
C PRO A 34 -5.67 1.51 14.08
N ILE A 35 -6.57 2.36 14.60
CA ILE A 35 -6.69 3.76 14.18
C ILE A 35 -5.42 4.52 14.57
N MET A 36 -5.02 4.41 15.85
CA MET A 36 -3.80 5.06 16.34
C MET A 36 -2.55 4.50 15.66
N ALA A 37 -2.48 3.18 15.45
CA ALA A 37 -1.35 2.57 14.74
C ALA A 37 -1.18 3.14 13.33
N LYS A 38 -2.27 3.35 12.59
CA LYS A 38 -2.25 4.01 11.28
C LYS A 38 -1.82 5.46 11.38
N VAL A 39 -2.36 6.23 12.33
CA VAL A 39 -2.00 7.65 12.51
C VAL A 39 -0.52 7.80 12.81
N TYR A 40 0.02 7.05 13.77
CA TYR A 40 1.45 7.12 14.10
C TYR A 40 2.34 6.71 12.94
N ALA A 41 1.95 5.69 12.19
CA ALA A 41 2.71 5.28 11.01
C ALA A 41 2.67 6.36 9.92
N ASN A 42 1.52 6.97 9.67
CA ASN A 42 1.40 8.10 8.75
C ASN A 42 2.24 9.31 9.19
N VAL A 43 2.22 9.69 10.46
CA VAL A 43 3.02 10.82 10.97
C VAL A 43 4.52 10.56 10.79
N LYS A 44 4.97 9.31 10.97
CA LYS A 44 6.37 8.94 10.74
C LYS A 44 6.77 9.00 9.27
N THR A 45 5.85 8.64 8.36
CA THR A 45 6.16 8.60 6.92
C THR A 45 5.91 9.94 6.22
N ALA A 46 5.00 10.78 6.72
CA ALA A 46 4.62 12.05 6.08
C ALA A 46 5.79 12.97 5.71
N PRO A 47 6.81 13.20 6.58
CA PRO A 47 7.95 14.04 6.23
C PRO A 47 8.76 13.52 5.04
N LEU A 48 8.79 12.19 4.85
CA LEU A 48 9.49 11.57 3.72
C LEU A 48 8.78 11.79 2.38
N LEU A 49 7.54 12.29 2.42
CA LEU A 49 6.62 12.43 1.29
C LEU A 49 6.17 13.88 1.05
N GLU A 50 6.82 14.86 1.69
CA GLU A 50 6.48 16.29 1.55
C GLU A 50 6.77 16.84 0.15
N THR A 51 7.61 16.15 -0.63
CA THR A 51 8.01 16.54 -1.98
C THR A 51 7.09 15.96 -3.05
N ARG A 52 6.93 16.70 -4.15
CA ARG A 52 6.22 16.23 -5.35
C ARG A 52 6.99 15.18 -6.15
N SER A 53 8.28 15.05 -5.88
CA SER A 53 9.14 14.03 -6.44
C SER A 53 9.43 12.98 -5.38
N LEU A 54 9.44 11.72 -5.80
CA LEU A 54 9.83 10.60 -4.98
C LEU A 54 10.72 9.68 -5.82
N ALA A 55 11.84 9.28 -5.24
CA ALA A 55 12.76 8.36 -5.86
C ALA A 55 13.04 7.19 -4.91
N GLY A 56 13.13 5.99 -5.46
CA GLY A 56 13.51 4.82 -4.69
C GLY A 56 13.42 3.52 -5.48
N SER A 57 13.78 2.42 -4.83
CA SER A 57 13.67 1.08 -5.40
C SER A 57 12.26 0.55 -5.17
N SER A 58 11.41 0.59 -6.20
CA SER A 58 10.09 -0.06 -6.11
C SER A 58 10.30 -1.57 -6.14
N PRO A 59 9.74 -2.34 -5.19
CA PRO A 59 9.62 -3.78 -5.39
C PRO A 59 8.85 -4.07 -6.69
N PRO A 60 8.96 -5.28 -7.27
CA PRO A 60 8.26 -5.67 -8.50
C PRO A 60 6.72 -5.67 -8.37
N SER A 61 6.20 -5.25 -7.23
CA SER A 61 4.79 -5.07 -6.97
C SER A 61 4.19 -3.86 -7.66
N VAL A 62 3.06 -4.08 -8.32
CA VAL A 62 2.24 -3.03 -8.92
C VAL A 62 0.89 -3.00 -8.22
N PHE A 63 0.39 -1.80 -7.95
CA PHE A 63 -0.96 -1.62 -7.46
C PHE A 63 -1.95 -1.60 -8.63
N VAL A 64 -3.03 -2.37 -8.50
CA VAL A 64 -4.19 -2.30 -9.41
C VAL A 64 -5.45 -2.02 -8.60
N GLY A 65 -6.07 -0.87 -8.89
CA GLY A 65 -7.31 -0.44 -8.24
C GLY A 65 -8.55 -1.13 -8.79
N ARG A 66 -9.59 -1.25 -7.95
CA ARG A 66 -10.92 -1.76 -8.36
C ARG A 66 -11.94 -0.67 -8.65
N PHE A 67 -11.67 0.56 -8.23
CA PHE A 67 -12.62 1.67 -8.33
C PHE A 67 -12.61 2.24 -9.75
N GLY A 68 -13.79 2.42 -10.34
CA GLY A 68 -13.94 2.98 -11.68
C GLY A 68 -13.92 1.97 -12.83
N TYR A 69 -13.91 0.66 -12.54
CA TYR A 69 -13.91 -0.40 -13.55
C TYR A 69 -14.96 -0.14 -14.66
N PRO A 70 -14.60 -0.27 -15.95
CA PRO A 70 -13.35 -0.83 -16.51
C PRO A 70 -12.14 0.13 -16.54
N LYS A 71 -12.27 1.38 -16.08
CA LYS A 71 -11.17 2.35 -15.97
C LYS A 71 -10.55 2.31 -14.57
N VAL A 72 -9.38 1.72 -14.44
CA VAL A 72 -8.74 1.46 -13.15
C VAL A 72 -7.46 2.27 -12.96
N ASP A 73 -7.14 2.61 -11.71
CA ASP A 73 -5.86 3.22 -11.37
C ASP A 73 -4.80 2.13 -11.23
N ILE A 74 -3.68 2.28 -11.92
CA ILE A 74 -2.50 1.42 -11.79
C ILE A 74 -1.27 2.24 -11.40
N GLY A 75 -0.26 1.60 -10.83
CA GLY A 75 1.05 2.23 -10.70
C GLY A 75 2.00 1.50 -9.77
N PRO A 76 3.29 1.90 -9.80
CA PRO A 76 4.30 1.33 -8.92
C PRO A 76 4.06 1.68 -7.46
N MET A 77 4.67 0.88 -6.58
CA MET A 77 4.68 1.07 -5.14
C MET A 77 6.06 1.59 -4.71
N VAL A 78 6.29 2.90 -4.80
CA VAL A 78 7.62 3.51 -4.64
C VAL A 78 7.88 3.84 -3.16
N PRO A 79 8.92 3.28 -2.51
CA PRO A 79 9.34 3.72 -1.19
C PRO A 79 10.39 4.84 -1.28
N PRO A 80 10.53 5.71 -0.25
CA PRO A 80 11.62 6.68 -0.13
C PRO A 80 12.93 6.00 0.33
N GLN A 81 13.34 4.91 -0.33
CA GLN A 81 14.59 4.20 -0.06
C GLN A 81 15.11 3.48 -1.30
N PHE A 82 16.42 3.30 -1.38
CA PHE A 82 17.09 2.52 -2.44
C PHE A 82 17.64 1.20 -1.88
N GLY A 83 17.88 0.23 -2.77
CA GLY A 83 18.41 -1.09 -2.44
C GLY A 83 17.36 -2.18 -2.56
N ASP A 84 17.57 -3.29 -1.85
CA ASP A 84 16.61 -4.39 -1.84
C ASP A 84 15.36 -4.04 -1.02
N THR A 85 14.26 -3.80 -1.71
CA THR A 85 12.94 -3.50 -1.14
C THR A 85 11.97 -4.66 -1.31
N SER A 86 12.42 -5.85 -1.72
CA SER A 86 11.58 -7.02 -1.95
C SER A 86 10.74 -7.34 -0.71
N ILE A 87 11.34 -7.27 0.49
CA ILE A 87 10.66 -7.49 1.76
C ILE A 87 9.43 -6.58 1.99
N LEU A 88 9.33 -5.43 1.32
CA LEU A 88 8.18 -4.53 1.47
C LEU A 88 6.91 -5.05 0.78
N ASP A 89 7.05 -6.00 -0.15
CA ASP A 89 5.94 -6.63 -0.87
C ASP A 89 6.05 -8.16 -1.02
N THR A 90 6.74 -8.83 -0.08
CA THR A 90 6.73 -10.31 0.04
C THR A 90 5.99 -10.74 1.33
N PRO A 91 4.65 -10.82 1.33
CA PRO A 91 3.86 -11.17 2.51
C PRO A 91 4.23 -12.50 3.18
N GLU A 92 4.73 -13.45 2.38
CA GLU A 92 5.19 -14.78 2.82
C GLU A 92 6.31 -14.65 3.87
N GLU A 93 7.17 -13.65 3.72
CA GLU A 93 8.27 -13.37 4.63
C GLU A 93 7.85 -12.54 5.86
N TRP A 94 6.61 -12.06 5.93
CA TRP A 94 6.14 -11.25 7.06
C TRP A 94 5.69 -12.09 8.25
N VAL A 95 5.48 -13.40 8.05
CA VAL A 95 5.06 -14.30 9.12
C VAL A 95 6.09 -14.28 10.25
N GLY A 96 5.62 -14.08 11.48
CA GLY A 96 6.48 -13.95 12.66
C GLY A 96 7.04 -12.54 12.91
N LYS A 97 6.90 -11.59 11.98
CA LYS A 97 7.27 -10.19 12.24
C LYS A 97 6.20 -9.49 13.10
N PRO A 98 6.60 -8.55 13.98
CA PRO A 98 5.64 -7.79 14.76
C PRO A 98 4.78 -6.90 13.83
N ILE A 99 3.51 -6.73 14.20
CA ILE A 99 2.54 -5.98 13.39
C ILE A 99 2.99 -4.55 13.07
N ASP A 100 3.73 -3.92 13.98
CA ASP A 100 4.26 -2.57 13.78
C ASP A 100 5.28 -2.48 12.65
N THR A 101 6.11 -3.52 12.49
CA THR A 101 7.05 -3.62 11.37
C THR A 101 6.28 -3.76 10.07
N ILE A 102 5.25 -4.61 10.03
CA ILE A 102 4.40 -4.78 8.84
C ILE A 102 3.71 -3.47 8.47
N ILE A 103 3.12 -2.78 9.45
CA ILE A 103 2.49 -1.47 9.23
C ILE A 103 3.52 -0.48 8.69
N SER A 104 4.72 -0.41 9.27
CA SER A 104 5.78 0.48 8.82
C SER A 104 6.21 0.18 7.38
N MET A 105 6.45 -1.09 7.04
CA MET A 105 6.79 -1.51 5.67
C MET A 105 5.72 -1.06 4.67
N ARG A 106 4.43 -1.29 5.00
CA ARG A 106 3.31 -0.94 4.12
C ARG A 106 3.05 0.56 4.00
N GLN A 107 3.29 1.35 5.05
CA GLN A 107 3.09 2.80 4.98
C GLN A 107 4.19 3.50 4.18
N ARG A 108 5.40 2.93 4.10
CA ARG A 108 6.50 3.51 3.31
C ARG A 108 6.28 3.42 1.80
N LEU A 109 5.43 2.52 1.33
CA LEU A 109 5.14 2.34 -0.08
C LEU A 109 4.12 3.38 -0.56
N VAL A 110 4.59 4.35 -1.35
CA VAL A 110 3.73 5.35 -1.99
C VAL A 110 3.18 4.81 -3.29
N ARG A 111 1.87 4.92 -3.44
CA ARG A 111 1.18 4.41 -4.63
C ARG A 111 1.19 5.46 -5.73
N GLY A 112 1.85 5.16 -6.84
CA GLY A 112 1.58 5.81 -8.12
C GLY A 112 0.14 5.54 -8.55
N LYS A 113 -0.51 6.53 -9.17
CA LYS A 113 -1.84 6.36 -9.76
C LYS A 113 -1.85 6.93 -11.17
N HIS A 114 -2.07 6.04 -12.11
CA HIS A 114 -2.28 6.35 -13.51
C HIS A 114 -3.53 5.62 -13.98
N ARG A 115 -4.48 6.34 -14.57
CA ARG A 115 -5.78 5.77 -14.92
C ARG A 115 -5.74 5.17 -16.31
N VAL A 116 -6.07 3.89 -16.41
CA VAL A 116 -6.01 3.13 -17.65
C VAL A 116 -7.28 2.32 -17.86
N ARG A 117 -7.61 2.11 -19.12
CA ARG A 117 -8.71 1.28 -19.59
C ARG A 117 -8.24 -0.16 -19.72
N ILE A 118 -9.02 -1.13 -19.23
CA ILE A 118 -8.64 -2.56 -19.28
C ILE A 118 -8.78 -3.17 -20.68
N ASP A 119 -9.57 -2.54 -21.55
CA ASP A 119 -9.93 -3.02 -22.88
C ASP A 119 -8.92 -2.66 -23.99
N GLU A 120 -7.88 -1.88 -23.67
CA GLU A 120 -6.83 -1.46 -24.63
C GLU A 120 -5.42 -1.82 -24.13
N PRO A 121 -5.11 -3.09 -23.77
CA PRO A 121 -3.80 -3.46 -23.23
C PRO A 121 -2.68 -3.50 -24.29
N GLU A 122 -3.04 -3.52 -25.57
CA GLU A 122 -2.11 -3.72 -26.70
C GLU A 122 -1.45 -2.43 -27.20
N ALA A 123 -2.03 -1.27 -26.87
CA ALA A 123 -1.45 0.05 -27.15
C ALA A 123 -1.15 0.78 -25.83
N PRO A 124 -0.24 0.24 -24.99
CA PRO A 124 0.03 0.83 -23.69
C PRO A 124 0.69 2.20 -23.86
N ASP A 125 0.23 3.17 -23.10
CA ASP A 125 1.03 4.37 -22.92
C ASP A 125 2.34 4.05 -22.18
N ARG A 126 3.27 5.01 -22.22
CA ARG A 126 4.60 4.86 -21.61
C ARG A 126 4.54 4.43 -20.13
N LEU A 127 3.55 4.91 -19.37
CA LEU A 127 3.44 4.60 -17.94
C LEU A 127 2.92 3.17 -17.73
N LEU A 128 1.94 2.73 -18.53
CA LEU A 128 1.46 1.35 -18.51
C LEU A 128 2.57 0.38 -18.93
N GLN A 129 3.34 0.71 -19.97
CA GLN A 129 4.46 -0.12 -20.41
C GLN A 129 5.54 -0.24 -19.31
N ALA A 130 6.01 0.88 -18.75
CA ALA A 130 7.00 0.86 -17.68
C ALA A 130 6.49 0.10 -16.45
N THR A 131 5.21 0.26 -16.11
CA THR A 131 4.57 -0.47 -15.00
C THR A 131 4.54 -1.97 -15.26
N ARG A 132 4.27 -2.39 -16.50
CA ARG A 132 4.29 -3.79 -16.91
C ARG A 132 5.70 -4.38 -16.84
N GLU A 133 6.71 -3.66 -17.32
CA GLU A 133 8.11 -4.09 -17.27
C GLU A 133 8.57 -4.28 -15.81
N MET A 134 8.22 -3.35 -14.92
CA MET A 134 8.50 -3.50 -13.48
C MET A 134 7.81 -4.72 -12.87
N ALA A 135 6.55 -4.98 -13.25
CA ALA A 135 5.79 -6.13 -12.74
C ALA A 135 6.37 -7.48 -13.19
N LEU A 136 7.00 -7.52 -14.36
CA LEU A 136 7.67 -8.71 -14.89
C LEU A 136 9.09 -8.88 -14.35
N GLY A 137 9.65 -7.83 -13.75
CA GLY A 137 10.97 -7.87 -13.11
C GLY A 137 10.96 -8.75 -11.86
N ARG A 138 12.10 -9.41 -11.60
CA ARG A 138 12.31 -10.17 -10.36
C ARG A 138 12.85 -9.29 -9.23
N GLU A 139 13.64 -8.27 -9.58
CA GLU A 139 14.37 -7.46 -8.64
C GLU A 139 13.74 -6.06 -8.48
N PRO A 140 13.88 -5.43 -7.30
CA PRO A 140 13.48 -4.06 -7.10
C PRO A 140 14.09 -3.12 -8.14
N THR A 141 13.22 -2.36 -8.82
CA THR A 141 13.62 -1.46 -9.89
C THR A 141 13.67 -0.03 -9.40
N ARG A 142 14.68 0.74 -9.82
CA ARG A 142 14.75 2.18 -9.53
C ARG A 142 13.60 2.91 -10.22
N VAL A 143 12.82 3.65 -9.45
CA VAL A 143 11.70 4.46 -9.93
C VAL A 143 11.86 5.90 -9.45
N ASP A 144 11.74 6.82 -10.40
CA ASP A 144 11.61 8.25 -10.15
C ASP A 144 10.19 8.67 -10.55
N ALA A 145 9.41 9.16 -9.59
CA ALA A 145 8.01 9.52 -9.77
C ALA A 145 7.79 11.01 -9.44
N VAL A 146 6.98 11.68 -10.25
CA VAL A 146 6.52 13.06 -10.02
C VAL A 146 5.00 13.07 -9.93
N PHE A 147 4.46 13.57 -8.82
CA PHE A 147 3.02 13.57 -8.54
C PHE A 147 2.36 14.90 -8.94
N LYS A 148 1.19 14.79 -9.57
CA LYS A 148 0.29 15.93 -9.80
C LYS A 148 -0.39 16.31 -8.47
N ARG A 149 -0.65 17.61 -8.28
CA ARG A 149 -1.39 18.13 -7.12
C ARG A 149 -2.87 17.76 -7.20
#